data_AF-A0A1I5BLU9-F1
#
_entry.id   AF-A0A1I5BLU9-F1
#
_cell.length_a   1.000
_cell.length_b   1.000
_cell.length_c   1.000
_cell.angle_alpha   90.00
_cell.angle_beta   90.00
_cell.angle_gamma   90.00
#
_symmetry.space_group_name_H-M   'P 1'
#
loop_
_entity.id
_entity.type
_entity.pdbx_description
1 polymer ?
#
loop_
_entity_poly.entity_id
_entity_poly.type
_entity_poly.pdbx_seq_one_letter_code
_entity_poly.pdbx_strand_id
1 'polypeptide(L)'
;MPAVQETVERVKRIDVDQYRYGFETLIDSEKAPKGLSEEIVKFISQKKNEPDWMLQWRLEAYRRWLTMTEPTWARVDYPKIDFQDLYYYAAPKPKKTVTSLDEIDPEILKTYEKLG
;
A
#
# COMPACT_ATOMS: atom_id res chain seq x y z
N MET A 1 20.67 36.81 -2.58
CA MET A 1 21.40 35.80 -1.80
C MET A 1 21.74 34.63 -2.72
N PRO A 2 23.00 34.47 -3.14
CA PRO A 2 23.42 33.47 -4.14
C PRO A 2 23.44 32.02 -3.62
N ALA A 3 23.36 31.81 -2.31
CA ALA A 3 23.39 30.48 -1.68
C ALA A 3 22.16 29.59 -1.99
N VAL A 4 21.09 30.12 -2.59
CA VAL A 4 19.85 29.35 -2.86
C VAL A 4 19.92 28.61 -4.21
N GLN A 5 20.52 29.21 -5.24
CA GLN A 5 20.60 28.58 -6.57
C GLN A 5 21.50 27.36 -6.57
N GLU A 6 22.66 27.44 -5.91
CA GLU A 6 23.62 26.33 -5.82
C GLU A 6 23.03 25.12 -5.09
N THR A 7 22.27 25.36 -4.01
CA THR A 7 21.54 24.29 -3.30
C THR A 7 20.45 23.67 -4.16
N VAL A 8 19.68 24.47 -4.89
CA VAL A 8 18.62 23.98 -5.80
C VAL A 8 19.21 23.13 -6.93
N GLU A 9 20.34 23.53 -7.51
CA GLU A 9 21.04 22.74 -8.54
C GLU A 9 21.66 21.45 -7.98
N ARG A 10 22.10 21.47 -6.72
CA ARG A 10 22.67 20.29 -6.06
C ARG A 10 21.58 19.27 -5.71
N VAL A 11 20.40 19.72 -5.30
CA VAL A 11 19.23 18.86 -5.06
C VAL A 11 18.69 18.29 -6.38
N LYS A 12 18.61 19.08 -7.47
CA LYS A 12 18.25 18.57 -8.81
C LYS A 12 19.22 17.51 -9.35
N ARG A 13 20.51 17.57 -8.98
CA ARG A 13 21.48 16.52 -9.33
C ARG A 13 21.30 15.22 -8.53
N ILE A 14 20.69 15.31 -7.35
CA ILE A 14 20.21 14.18 -6.55
C ILE A 14 18.74 13.93 -6.94
N ASP A 15 18.46 13.98 -8.24
CA ASP A 15 17.12 13.68 -8.74
C ASP A 15 16.79 12.24 -8.33
N VAL A 16 15.65 12.09 -7.68
CA VAL A 16 15.11 10.79 -7.26
C VAL A 16 14.89 9.88 -8.49
N ASP A 17 14.82 10.47 -9.69
CA ASP A 17 14.78 9.81 -11.00
C ASP A 17 16.07 9.03 -11.35
N GLN A 18 17.19 9.28 -10.67
CA GLN A 18 18.43 8.52 -10.83
C GLN A 18 18.51 7.30 -9.89
N TYR A 19 17.47 7.02 -9.08
CA TYR A 19 17.47 5.85 -8.23
C TYR A 19 17.25 4.58 -9.08
N ARG A 20 18.36 4.02 -9.56
CA ARG A 20 18.44 2.82 -10.42
C ARG A 20 17.70 1.58 -9.89
N TYR A 21 17.32 1.59 -8.60
CA TYR A 21 16.70 0.48 -7.87
C TYR A 21 15.23 0.76 -7.49
N GLY A 22 14.59 1.78 -8.08
CA GLY A 22 13.15 2.02 -7.98
C GLY A 22 12.36 1.00 -8.81
N PHE A 23 12.45 -0.29 -8.46
CA PHE A 23 11.73 -1.34 -9.15
C PHE A 23 10.24 -1.27 -8.77
N GLU A 24 9.41 -0.79 -9.69
CA GLU A 24 7.96 -0.97 -9.64
C GLU A 24 7.60 -2.17 -10.51
N THR A 25 6.80 -3.08 -9.98
CA THR A 25 6.24 -4.21 -10.73
C THR A 25 4.73 -4.03 -10.74
N LEU A 26 4.15 -3.86 -11.92
CA LEU A 26 2.71 -3.65 -12.09
C LEU A 26 1.99 -4.99 -12.03
N ILE A 27 1.84 -5.53 -10.82
CA ILE A 27 1.19 -6.82 -10.61
C ILE A 27 -0.32 -6.65 -10.53
N ASP A 28 -1.04 -7.43 -11.34
CA ASP A 28 -2.49 -7.55 -11.25
C ASP A 28 -2.89 -8.07 -9.86
N SER A 29 -3.60 -7.22 -9.11
CA SER A 29 -3.89 -7.42 -7.69
C SER A 29 -5.40 -7.42 -7.46
N GLU A 30 -5.89 -8.39 -6.69
CA GLU A 30 -7.26 -8.37 -6.19
C GLU A 30 -7.34 -7.33 -5.06
N LYS A 31 -8.23 -6.35 -5.22
CA LYS A 31 -8.48 -5.31 -4.22
C LYS A 31 -9.88 -5.50 -3.65
N ALA A 32 -10.02 -5.27 -2.35
CA ALA A 32 -11.36 -5.15 -1.74
C ALA A 32 -12.10 -3.92 -2.31
N PRO A 33 -13.43 -3.82 -2.13
CA PRO A 33 -14.14 -2.58 -2.35
C PRO A 33 -13.50 -1.43 -1.57
N LYS A 34 -13.65 -0.20 -2.08
CA LYS A 34 -13.19 0.99 -1.36
C LYS A 34 -13.99 1.21 -0.08
N GLY A 35 -13.30 1.74 0.91
CA GLY A 35 -13.86 2.22 2.16
C GLY A 35 -13.70 1.27 3.34
N LEU A 36 -14.17 1.72 4.50
CA LEU A 36 -14.01 1.00 5.75
C LEU A 36 -15.37 0.72 6.38
N SER A 37 -15.75 -0.55 6.39
CA SER A 37 -16.98 -1.08 6.96
C SER A 37 -16.74 -2.38 7.73
N GLU A 38 -17.68 -2.78 8.58
CA GLU A 38 -17.63 -4.10 9.24
C GLU A 38 -17.58 -5.26 8.22
N GLU A 39 -18.21 -5.09 7.06
CA GLU A 39 -18.20 -6.08 5.98
C GLU A 39 -16.81 -6.26 5.40
N ILE A 40 -16.07 -5.16 5.20
CA ILE A 40 -14.70 -5.19 4.71
C ILE A 40 -13.77 -5.83 5.76
N VAL A 41 -13.96 -5.54 7.04
CA VAL A 41 -13.22 -6.20 8.13
C VAL A 41 -13.46 -7.71 8.11
N LYS A 42 -14.71 -8.16 7.98
CA LYS A 42 -15.07 -9.58 7.85
C LYS A 42 -14.46 -10.21 6.59
N PHE A 43 -14.55 -9.53 5.45
CA PHE A 43 -13.97 -9.99 4.19
C PHE A 43 -12.45 -10.21 4.32
N ILE A 44 -11.73 -9.25 4.91
CA ILE A 44 -10.28 -9.34 5.12
C ILE A 44 -9.93 -10.51 6.03
N SER A 45 -10.68 -10.65 7.12
CA SER A 45 -10.47 -11.71 8.10
C SER A 45 -10.65 -13.10 7.49
N GLN A 46 -11.70 -13.27 6.68
CA GLN A 46 -11.94 -14.50 5.90
C GLN A 46 -10.84 -14.76 4.87
N LYS A 47 -10.43 -13.74 4.10
CA LYS A 47 -9.34 -13.86 3.12
C LYS A 47 -8.00 -14.25 3.75
N LYS A 48 -7.76 -13.82 4.99
CA LYS A 48 -6.54 -14.12 5.75
C LYS A 48 -6.64 -15.37 6.61
N ASN A 49 -7.79 -16.04 6.63
CA ASN A 49 -8.06 -17.20 7.49
C ASN A 49 -7.70 -16.92 8.97
N GLU A 50 -8.10 -15.75 9.46
CA GLU A 50 -7.84 -15.34 10.84
C GLU A 50 -8.73 -16.11 11.84
N PRO A 51 -8.27 -16.35 13.07
CA PRO A 51 -9.09 -16.95 14.12
C PRO A 51 -10.19 -16.00 14.59
N ASP A 52 -11.31 -16.55 15.09
CA ASP A 52 -12.51 -15.79 15.47
C ASP A 52 -12.25 -14.66 16.47
N TRP A 53 -11.36 -14.87 17.44
CA TRP A 53 -11.01 -13.85 18.43
C TRP A 53 -10.39 -12.61 17.77
N MET A 54 -9.63 -12.77 16.69
CA MET A 54 -9.00 -11.68 15.95
C MET A 54 -10.04 -10.88 15.17
N LEU A 55 -11.01 -11.57 14.56
CA LEU A 55 -12.16 -10.91 13.91
C LEU A 55 -12.94 -10.05 14.91
N GLN A 56 -13.29 -10.62 16.07
CA GLN A 56 -14.03 -9.87 17.10
C GLN A 56 -13.25 -8.65 17.59
N TRP A 57 -11.94 -8.81 17.81
CA TRP A 57 -11.09 -7.70 18.22
C TRP A 57 -11.01 -6.58 17.18
N ARG A 58 -10.90 -6.93 15.88
CA ARG A 58 -10.93 -5.95 14.79
C ARG A 58 -12.27 -5.23 14.69
N LEU A 59 -13.38 -5.94 14.85
CA LEU A 59 -14.72 -5.34 14.84
C LEU A 59 -14.93 -4.39 16.02
N GLU A 60 -14.45 -4.75 17.20
CA GLU A 60 -14.49 -3.88 18.37
C GLU A 60 -13.65 -2.61 18.16
N ALA A 61 -12.44 -2.75 17.60
CA ALA A 61 -11.58 -1.62 17.27
C ALA A 61 -12.25 -0.68 16.25
N TYR A 62 -12.91 -1.22 15.22
CA TYR A 62 -13.65 -0.43 14.24
C TYR A 62 -14.79 0.37 14.90
N ARG A 63 -15.59 -0.27 15.76
CA ARG A 63 -16.68 0.41 16.48
C ARG A 63 -16.18 1.53 17.38
N ARG A 64 -15.06 1.30 18.09
CA ARG A 64 -14.42 2.34 18.91
C ARG A 64 -13.94 3.49 18.03
N TRP A 65 -13.26 3.19 16.92
CA TRP A 65 -12.75 4.19 15.98
C TRP A 65 -13.85 5.12 15.44
N LEU A 66 -15.05 4.59 15.14
CA LEU A 66 -16.20 5.41 14.71
C LEU A 66 -16.62 6.48 15.74
N THR A 67 -16.33 6.26 17.02
CA THR A 67 -16.65 7.22 18.10
C THR A 67 -15.51 8.18 18.40
N MET A 68 -14.34 7.98 17.81
CA MET A 68 -13.16 8.81 18.06
C MET A 68 -13.20 10.08 17.22
N THR A 69 -12.80 11.18 17.83
CA THR A 69 -12.56 12.44 17.14
C THR A 69 -11.07 12.61 16.86
N GLU A 70 -10.73 13.03 15.65
CA GLU A 70 -9.36 13.35 15.27
C GLU A 70 -8.80 14.50 16.14
N PRO A 71 -7.65 14.31 16.80
CA PRO A 71 -7.07 15.34 17.65
C PRO A 71 -6.39 16.44 16.82
N THR A 72 -6.56 17.70 17.23
CA THR A 72 -6.05 18.88 16.49
C THR A 72 -4.93 19.65 17.22
N TRP A 73 -4.30 19.05 18.23
CA TRP A 73 -3.27 19.73 19.04
C TRP A 73 -1.94 19.91 18.28
N ALA A 74 -1.72 19.16 17.19
CA ALA A 74 -0.53 19.28 16.38
C ALA A 74 -0.62 20.53 15.50
N ARG A 75 0.47 21.30 15.42
CA ARG A 75 0.57 22.50 14.56
C ARG A 75 0.92 22.12 13.12
N VAL A 76 0.11 21.25 12.54
CA VAL A 76 0.24 20.78 11.15
C VAL A 76 -1.07 20.99 10.43
N ASP A 77 -0.99 21.41 9.18
CA ASP A 77 -2.14 21.51 8.29
C ASP A 77 -2.03 20.41 7.24
N TYR A 78 -3.07 19.60 7.13
CA TYR A 78 -3.16 18.54 6.13
C TYR A 78 -4.60 18.40 5.68
N PRO A 79 -4.84 18.01 4.40
CA PRO A 79 -6.17 17.68 3.94
C PRO A 79 -6.69 16.48 4.72
N LYS A 80 -7.96 16.55 5.16
CA LYS A 80 -8.60 15.44 5.86
C LYS A 80 -8.55 14.18 5.00
N ILE A 81 -8.18 13.08 5.64
CA ILE A 81 -8.11 11.77 4.98
C ILE A 81 -9.54 11.29 4.72
N ASP A 82 -9.86 11.04 3.45
CA ASP A 82 -11.07 10.31 3.10
C ASP A 82 -10.85 8.81 3.30
N PHE A 83 -11.18 8.33 4.50
CA PHE A 83 -11.09 6.91 4.85
C PHE A 83 -12.03 6.03 4.00
N GLN A 84 -13.02 6.60 3.31
CA GLN A 84 -13.92 5.84 2.46
C GLN A 84 -13.38 5.64 1.03
N ASP A 85 -12.37 6.42 0.61
CA ASP A 85 -11.77 6.29 -0.72
C ASP A 85 -10.56 5.32 -0.77
N LEU A 86 -10.20 4.73 0.36
CA LEU A 86 -9.02 3.86 0.49
C LEU A 86 -9.34 2.38 0.24
N TYR A 87 -8.32 1.65 -0.24
CA TYR A 87 -8.34 0.19 -0.32
C TYR A 87 -7.67 -0.41 0.92
N TYR A 88 -8.44 -1.10 1.77
CA TYR A 88 -7.94 -1.72 3.00
C TYR A 88 -7.38 -3.13 2.81
N TYR A 89 -7.50 -3.67 1.60
CA TYR A 89 -6.92 -4.94 1.22
C TYR A 89 -6.56 -4.93 -0.26
N ALA A 90 -5.31 -5.30 -0.52
CA ALA A 90 -4.79 -5.60 -1.83
C ALA A 90 -3.89 -6.83 -1.69
N ALA A 91 -4.14 -7.86 -2.48
CA ALA A 91 -3.29 -9.03 -2.57
C ALA A 91 -2.97 -9.28 -4.05
N PRO A 92 -1.72 -9.63 -4.39
CA PRO A 92 -1.41 -10.06 -5.75
C PRO A 92 -2.26 -11.29 -6.08
N LYS A 93 -2.81 -11.36 -7.28
CA LYS A 93 -3.59 -12.54 -7.68
C LYS A 93 -2.68 -13.77 -7.57
N PRO A 94 -3.10 -14.84 -6.88
CA PRO A 94 -2.30 -16.05 -6.79
C PRO A 94 -2.09 -16.58 -8.20
N LYS A 95 -0.85 -16.47 -8.71
CA LYS A 95 -0.46 -17.14 -9.94
C LYS A 95 -0.57 -18.63 -9.66
N LYS A 96 -1.12 -19.40 -10.62
CA LYS A 96 -1.03 -20.87 -10.59
C LYS A 96 0.42 -21.22 -10.25
N THR A 97 0.63 -22.18 -9.36
CA THR A 97 1.96 -22.74 -9.09
C THR A 97 2.52 -23.25 -10.41
N VAL A 98 3.28 -22.40 -11.07
CA VAL A 98 3.91 -22.69 -12.35
C VAL A 98 5.02 -23.68 -12.07
N THR A 99 4.87 -24.87 -12.64
CA THR A 99 5.79 -26.00 -12.38
C THR A 99 7.05 -25.90 -13.25
N SER A 100 7.06 -24.95 -14.21
CA SER A 100 8.17 -24.63 -15.10
C SER A 100 8.47 -23.13 -15.15
N LEU A 101 9.73 -22.78 -15.39
CA LEU A 101 10.22 -21.41 -15.56
C LEU A 101 9.53 -20.68 -16.73
N ASP A 102 9.01 -21.42 -17.71
CA ASP A 102 8.40 -20.91 -18.94
C ASP A 102 6.99 -20.34 -18.76
N GLU A 103 6.31 -20.64 -17.64
CA GLU A 103 4.98 -20.10 -17.34
C GLU A 103 5.04 -18.83 -16.46
N ILE A 104 6.26 -18.40 -16.08
CA ILE A 104 6.46 -17.18 -15.31
C ILE A 104 6.14 -15.98 -16.20
N ASP A 105 5.33 -15.08 -15.66
CA ASP A 105 4.96 -13.82 -16.31
C ASP A 105 6.22 -13.05 -16.76
N PRO A 106 6.28 -12.58 -18.02
CA PRO A 106 7.44 -11.91 -18.57
C PRO A 106 7.88 -10.66 -17.78
N GLU A 107 6.99 -10.02 -17.01
CA GLU A 107 7.40 -8.93 -16.11
C GLU A 107 8.25 -9.38 -14.92
N ILE A 108 8.01 -10.59 -14.41
CA ILE A 108 8.78 -11.17 -13.30
C ILE A 108 10.16 -11.59 -13.79
N LEU A 109 10.25 -12.24 -14.97
CA LEU A 109 11.55 -12.58 -15.58
C LEU A 109 12.42 -11.34 -15.79
N LYS A 110 11.85 -10.26 -16.33
CA LYS A 110 12.54 -8.96 -16.46
C LYS A 110 12.95 -8.37 -15.12
N THR A 111 12.18 -8.62 -14.05
CA THR A 111 12.52 -8.16 -12.70
C THR A 111 13.67 -8.98 -12.12
N TYR A 112 13.69 -10.29 -12.30
CA TYR A 112 14.83 -11.14 -11.91
C TYR A 112 16.10 -10.80 -12.71
N GLU A 113 16.01 -10.59 -14.03
CA GLU A 113 17.14 -10.13 -14.87
C GLU A 113 17.69 -8.78 -14.41
N LYS A 114 16.83 -7.89 -13.91
CA LYS A 114 17.24 -6.61 -13.35
C LYS A 114 17.93 -6.73 -11.98
N LEU A 115 17.68 -7.80 -11.23
CA LEU A 115 18.23 -8.03 -9.90
C LEU A 115 19.60 -8.73 -9.92
N GLY A 116 19.98 -9.36 -11.04
CA GLY A 116 21.29 -10.00 -11.24
C GLY A 116 21.30 -11.48 -10.93
#